data_AF-A0A1V6IZM7-F1
#
_entry.id   AF-A0A1V6IZM7-F1
#
_cell.length_a   1.000
_cell.length_b   1.000
_cell.length_c   1.000
_cell.angle_alpha   90.00
_cell.angle_beta   90.00
_cell.angle_gamma   90.00
#
_symmetry.space_group_name_H-M   'P 1'
#
loop_
_entity.id
_entity.type
_entity.pdbx_description
1 polymer ?
#
loop_
_entity_poly.entity_id
_entity_poly.type
_entity_poly.pdbx_seq_one_letter_code
_entity_poly.pdbx_strand_id
1 'polypeptide(L)'
;MEEALRRLAAQLDRARLEGVRVVRLIHGWGSAAGGGGRIRAAVRQWLQQEAEARRIHFFLPGDHFTNTTPRGRDFLSRHPALRQSIRTDRENPGITFVEP
;
A
#
# COMPACT_ATOMS: atom_id res chain seq x y z
N MET A 1 9.19 -12.24 -9.75
CA MET A 1 8.81 -11.72 -8.41
C MET A 1 9.87 -10.78 -7.89
N GLU A 2 11.13 -11.22 -7.78
CA GLU A 2 12.24 -10.38 -7.29
C GLU A 2 12.36 -9.04 -8.00
N GLU A 3 12.28 -9.03 -9.34
CA GLU A 3 12.33 -7.79 -10.12
C GLU A 3 11.19 -6.81 -9.76
N ALA A 4 9.99 -7.31 -9.48
CA ALA A 4 8.86 -6.48 -9.09
C ALA A 4 9.09 -5.83 -7.71
N LEU A 5 9.67 -6.58 -6.76
CA LEU A 5 10.02 -6.07 -5.43
C LEU A 5 11.19 -5.09 -5.48
N ARG A 6 12.21 -5.35 -6.32
CA ARG A 6 13.32 -4.40 -6.54
C ARG A 6 12.82 -3.08 -7.12
N ARG A 7 11.91 -3.13 -8.10
CA ARG A 7 11.28 -1.91 -8.64
C ARG A 7 10.45 -1.19 -7.59
N LEU A 8 9.67 -1.91 -6.79
CA LEU A 8 8.90 -1.33 -5.69
C LEU A 8 9.80 -0.60 -4.70
N ALA A 9 10.88 -1.25 -4.25
CA ALA A 9 11.85 -0.64 -3.34
C ALA A 9 12.44 0.65 -3.90
N ALA A 10 12.93 0.61 -5.14
CA ALA A 10 13.50 1.79 -5.80
C ALA A 10 12.49 2.95 -5.94
N GLN A 11 11.20 2.64 -6.20
CA GLN A 11 10.17 3.68 -6.28
C GLN A 11 9.81 4.26 -4.91
N LEU A 12 9.80 3.45 -3.84
CA LEU A 12 9.58 3.96 -2.48
C LEU A 12 10.74 4.82 -2.00
N ASP A 13 11.99 4.41 -2.27
CA ASP A 13 13.17 5.24 -1.99
C ASP A 13 13.11 6.57 -2.73
N ARG A 14 12.77 6.55 -4.02
CA ARG A 14 12.57 7.77 -4.80
C ARG A 14 11.47 8.66 -4.22
N ALA A 15 10.31 8.08 -3.91
CA ALA A 15 9.18 8.80 -3.35
C ALA A 15 9.55 9.48 -2.01
N ARG A 16 10.31 8.78 -1.17
CA ARG A 16 10.85 9.33 0.08
C ARG A 16 11.77 10.53 -0.18
N LEU A 17 12.70 10.42 -1.11
CA LEU A 17 13.61 11.52 -1.49
C LEU A 17 12.86 12.73 -2.08
N GLU A 18 11.76 12.48 -2.79
CA GLU A 18 10.89 13.52 -3.36
C GLU A 18 9.89 14.11 -2.34
N GLY A 19 9.88 13.63 -1.08
CA GLY A 19 8.98 14.11 -0.04
C GLY A 19 7.52 13.68 -0.21
N VAL A 20 7.27 12.62 -0.99
CA VAL A 20 5.93 12.05 -1.20
C VAL A 20 5.40 11.48 0.11
N ARG A 21 4.23 11.94 0.54
CA ARG A 21 3.63 11.52 1.82
C ARG A 21 2.99 10.14 1.77
N VAL A 22 2.39 9.78 0.63
CA VAL A 22 1.73 8.49 0.43
C VAL A 22 1.92 8.03 -1.01
N VAL A 23 2.34 6.78 -1.18
CA VAL A 23 2.33 6.06 -2.46
C VAL A 23 1.13 5.12 -2.49
N ARG A 24 0.30 5.22 -3.54
CA ARG A 24 -0.71 4.21 -3.85
C ARG A 24 -0.09 3.14 -4.75
N LEU A 25 0.20 1.99 -4.19
CA LEU A 25 0.67 0.83 -4.93
C LEU A 25 -0.53 0.09 -5.54
N ILE A 26 -0.47 -0.16 -6.85
CA ILE A 26 -1.45 -0.97 -7.57
C ILE A 26 -0.76 -2.28 -7.96
N HIS A 27 -1.11 -3.37 -7.27
CA HIS A 27 -0.55 -4.70 -7.53
C HIS A 27 -1.58 -5.66 -8.14
N GLY A 28 -2.83 -5.21 -8.32
CA GLY A 28 -3.94 -6.00 -8.88
C GLY A 28 -4.60 -6.90 -7.84
N TRP A 29 -5.86 -7.28 -8.10
CA TRP A 29 -6.67 -8.09 -7.18
C TRP A 29 -6.12 -9.51 -7.06
N GLY A 30 -5.89 -10.19 -8.19
CA GLY A 30 -5.28 -11.53 -8.28
C GLY A 30 -5.96 -12.63 -7.44
N SER A 31 -6.57 -13.63 -8.07
CA SER A 31 -7.10 -14.79 -7.32
C SER A 31 -5.97 -15.57 -6.62
N ALA A 32 -6.24 -16.17 -5.45
CA ALA A 32 -5.27 -17.06 -4.80
C ALA A 32 -4.94 -18.30 -5.65
N ALA A 33 -5.90 -18.76 -6.47
CA ALA A 33 -5.74 -19.85 -7.42
C ALA A 33 -5.07 -19.45 -8.75
N GLY A 34 -4.82 -18.14 -8.97
CA GLY A 34 -4.14 -17.60 -10.15
C GLY A 34 -2.87 -16.85 -9.76
N GLY A 35 -1.91 -16.71 -10.68
CA GLY A 35 -0.60 -16.08 -10.38
C GLY A 35 -0.68 -14.69 -9.73
N GLY A 36 -1.78 -13.95 -9.91
CA GLY A 36 -1.99 -12.61 -9.34
C GLY A 36 -2.06 -12.57 -7.81
N GLY A 37 -2.63 -13.58 -7.13
CA GLY A 37 -2.68 -13.60 -5.67
C GLY A 37 -1.29 -13.66 -5.03
N ARG A 38 -0.31 -14.23 -5.73
CA ARG A 38 1.08 -14.31 -5.29
C ARG A 38 1.75 -12.93 -5.22
N ILE A 39 1.43 -12.01 -6.13
CA ILE A 39 2.01 -10.65 -6.12
C ILE A 39 1.48 -9.88 -4.91
N ARG A 40 0.17 -9.87 -4.70
CA ARG A 40 -0.46 -9.24 -3.52
C ARG A 40 0.16 -9.75 -2.22
N ALA A 41 0.29 -11.08 -2.07
CA ALA A 41 0.86 -11.68 -0.87
C ALA A 41 2.34 -11.28 -0.67
N ALA A 42 3.16 -11.41 -1.72
CA ALA A 42 4.58 -11.09 -1.66
C ALA A 42 4.85 -9.61 -1.36
N VAL A 43 4.08 -8.71 -1.99
CA VAL A 43 4.17 -7.27 -1.73
C VAL A 43 3.83 -6.94 -0.29
N ARG A 44 2.74 -7.49 0.25
CA ARG A 44 2.33 -7.20 1.64
C ARG A 44 3.31 -7.77 2.65
N GLN A 45 3.82 -8.98 2.40
CA GLN A 45 4.87 -9.58 3.23
C GLN A 45 6.15 -8.72 3.21
N TRP A 46 6.55 -8.25 2.04
CA TRP A 46 7.71 -7.39 1.89
C TRP A 46 7.51 -6.05 2.62
N LEU A 47 6.37 -5.37 2.42
CA LEU A 47 6.05 -4.11 3.12
C LEU A 47 6.04 -4.27 4.64
N GLN A 48 5.58 -5.42 5.15
CA GLN A 48 5.64 -5.73 6.58
C GLN A 48 7.10 -5.77 7.08
N GLN A 49 7.99 -6.46 6.36
CA GLN A 49 9.42 -6.50 6.67
C GLN A 49 10.08 -5.12 6.60
N GLU A 50 9.71 -4.30 5.62
CA GLU A 50 10.22 -2.93 5.49
C GLU A 50 9.76 -2.03 6.63
N ALA A 51 8.51 -2.17 7.09
CA ALA A 51 7.99 -1.44 8.24
C ALA A 51 8.71 -1.85 9.54
N GLU A 52 8.93 -3.16 9.73
CA GLU A 52 9.70 -3.69 10.86
C GLU A 52 11.15 -3.21 10.85
N ALA A 53 11.77 -3.14 9.68
CA ALA A 53 13.10 -2.59 9.45
C ALA A 53 13.14 -1.05 9.51
N ARG A 54 12.01 -0.38 9.72
CA ARG A 54 11.85 1.09 9.71
C ARG A 54 12.33 1.76 8.41
N ARG A 55 12.23 1.05 7.28
CA ARG A 55 12.53 1.58 5.94
C ARG A 55 11.32 2.28 5.31
N ILE A 56 10.13 1.98 5.80
CA ILE A 56 8.89 2.75 5.57
C ILE A 56 8.25 3.08 6.91
N HIS A 57 7.44 4.13 6.97
CA HIS A 57 6.74 4.52 8.19
C HIS A 57 5.51 3.65 8.47
N PHE A 58 4.71 3.37 7.45
CA PHE A 58 3.45 2.65 7.59
C PHE A 58 2.94 2.12 6.25
N PHE A 59 2.08 1.10 6.28
CA PHE A 59 1.28 0.73 5.12
C PHE A 59 -0.16 0.34 5.53
N LEU A 60 -1.09 0.60 4.61
CA LEU A 60 -2.50 0.25 4.73
C LEU A 60 -2.93 -0.58 3.50
N PRO A 61 -3.16 -1.89 3.66
CA PRO A 61 -3.82 -2.68 2.64
C PRO A 61 -5.17 -2.05 2.25
N GLY A 62 -5.50 -2.05 0.95
CA GLY A 62 -6.74 -1.42 0.48
C GLY A 62 -8.01 -2.04 1.05
N ASP A 63 -7.97 -3.32 1.48
CA ASP A 63 -9.02 -3.99 2.27
C ASP A 63 -9.41 -3.20 3.54
N HIS A 64 -8.48 -2.40 4.08
CA HIS A 64 -8.67 -1.57 5.28
C HIS A 64 -8.81 -0.08 4.96
N PHE A 65 -8.77 0.31 3.68
CA PHE A 65 -8.99 1.70 3.26
C PHE A 65 -10.48 2.03 3.30
N THR A 66 -10.96 2.43 4.48
CA THR A 66 -12.37 2.75 4.71
C THR A 66 -12.50 3.68 5.91
N ASN A 67 -13.52 4.54 5.91
CA ASN A 67 -13.83 5.41 7.04
C ASN A 67 -14.66 4.70 8.14
N THR A 68 -15.05 3.44 7.94
CA THR A 68 -15.86 2.70 8.91
C THR A 68 -15.03 1.99 9.99
N THR A 69 -13.73 1.78 9.77
CA THR A 69 -12.83 1.14 10.75
C THR A 69 -11.92 2.16 11.44
N PRO A 70 -11.51 1.95 12.71
CA PRO A 70 -10.57 2.83 13.39
C PRO A 70 -9.25 3.03 12.61
N ARG A 71 -8.68 1.94 12.08
CA ARG A 71 -7.42 1.96 11.31
C ARG A 71 -7.53 2.82 10.05
N GLY A 72 -8.59 2.65 9.27
CA GLY A 72 -8.80 3.44 8.07
C GLY A 72 -9.15 4.91 8.37
N ARG A 73 -9.88 5.19 9.46
CA ARG A 73 -10.13 6.55 9.93
C ARG A 73 -8.85 7.29 10.34
N ASP A 74 -7.97 6.63 11.10
CA ASP A 74 -6.66 7.18 11.48
C ASP A 74 -5.83 7.52 10.24
N PHE A 75 -5.75 6.61 9.28
CA PHE A 75 -5.02 6.86 8.04
C PHE A 75 -5.61 8.05 7.24
N LEU A 76 -6.93 8.12 7.12
CA LEU A 76 -7.62 9.21 6.41
C LEU A 76 -7.58 10.55 7.14
N SER A 77 -7.38 10.57 8.46
CA SER A 77 -7.20 11.81 9.22
C SER A 77 -5.81 12.40 8.97
N ARG A 78 -4.78 11.55 8.83
CA ARG A 78 -3.41 11.95 8.51
C ARG A 78 -3.24 12.38 7.04
N HIS A 79 -4.07 11.85 6.14
CA HIS A 79 -4.01 12.12 4.70
C HIS A 79 -5.36 12.56 4.12
N PRO A 80 -5.87 13.75 4.47
CA PRO A 80 -7.23 14.20 4.10
C PRO A 80 -7.46 14.32 2.59
N ALA A 81 -6.40 14.54 1.79
CA ALA A 81 -6.48 14.57 0.33
C ALA A 81 -7.02 13.25 -0.28
N LEU A 82 -6.80 12.11 0.39
CA LEU A 82 -7.28 10.80 -0.06
C LEU A 82 -8.79 10.61 0.09
N ARG A 83 -9.48 11.52 0.79
CA ARG A 83 -10.96 11.46 0.92
C ARG A 83 -11.66 11.52 -0.43
N GLN A 84 -11.07 12.21 -1.40
CA GLN A 84 -11.61 12.34 -2.75
C GLN A 84 -11.64 11.00 -3.50
N SER A 85 -10.76 10.06 -3.14
CA SER A 85 -10.65 8.77 -3.81
C SER A 85 -11.28 7.60 -3.03
N ILE A 86 -11.85 7.85 -1.84
CA ILE A 86 -12.55 6.83 -1.06
C ILE A 86 -13.60 6.11 -1.92
N ARG A 87 -14.37 6.85 -2.72
CA ARG A 87 -15.43 6.26 -3.55
C ARG A 87 -14.91 5.19 -4.52
N THR A 88 -13.68 5.35 -5.04
CA THR A 88 -13.11 4.44 -6.04
C THR A 88 -12.21 3.36 -5.44
N ASP A 89 -11.59 3.64 -4.30
CA ASP A 89 -10.51 2.82 -3.75
C ASP A 89 -10.91 2.05 -2.49
N ARG A 90 -12.06 2.37 -1.91
CA ARG A 90 -12.50 1.78 -0.66
C ARG A 90 -12.54 0.27 -0.75
N GLU A 91 -11.95 -0.38 0.26
CA GLU A 91 -11.98 -1.84 0.42
C GLU A 91 -11.42 -2.60 -0.82
N ASN A 92 -10.57 -1.95 -1.62
CA ASN A 92 -10.00 -2.53 -2.83
C ASN A 92 -8.79 -3.42 -2.48
N PRO A 93 -8.87 -4.76 -2.61
CA PRO A 93 -7.78 -5.66 -2.25
C PRO A 93 -6.56 -5.51 -3.16
N GLY A 94 -6.71 -4.94 -4.36
CA GLY A 94 -5.67 -4.81 -5.38
C GLY A 94 -4.76 -3.60 -5.23
N ILE A 95 -4.97 -2.81 -4.18
CA ILE A 95 -4.12 -1.67 -3.84
C ILE A 95 -3.57 -1.79 -2.42
N THR A 96 -2.47 -1.08 -2.17
CA THR A 96 -1.93 -0.83 -0.82
C THR A 96 -1.40 0.60 -0.77
N PHE A 97 -1.73 1.34 0.28
CA PHE A 97 -1.16 2.66 0.53
C PHE A 97 0.10 2.52 1.40
N VAL A 98 1.15 3.25 1.06
CA VAL A 98 2.44 3.21 1.76
C VAL A 98 2.87 4.62 2.12
N GLU A 99 3.33 4.81 3.35
CA GLU A 99 4.06 6.00 3.81
C GLU A 99 5.55 5.68 3.75
N PRO A 100 6.28 6.16 2.71
CA PRO A 100 7.69 5.82 2.48
C PRO A 100 8.62 6.36 3.56
#